data_AF-A0A9P7W4H0-F1
#
_entry.id   AF-A0A9P7W4H0-F1
#
_cell.length_a   1.000
_cell.length_b   1.000
_cell.length_c   1.000
_cell.angle_alpha   90.00
_cell.angle_beta   90.00
_cell.angle_gamma   90.00
#
_symmetry.space_group_name_H-M   'P 1'
#
loop_
_entity.id
_entity.type
_entity.pdbx_description
1 polymer ?
#
loop_
_entity_poly.entity_id
_entity_poly.type
_entity_poly.pdbx_seq_one_letter_code
_entity_poly.pdbx_strand_id
1 'polypeptide(L)'
;MDIDREVVLSTRSDVFDQFYVWEQEEARAHIQSLAVDDGDDDGGFDVSFENKVPISEADSEATGEIFSVWSCDDQGVPTSSSTVFCIEITVSGDFEPHPPYLACTPASRSAEKESFDMTLSAESLPFIPFADDPSFPLAEYLGNYESFEWQVDFVDPDVEVLEIEVARRLHCEFGLSLDTIDELKIMRPMRISHESGLVWDTFQRDMPNLPWLDEPIIMTLPPRKLPNENDLLNEINRFRPQFCPNMNCIHLACKVHQFEYPPIKSVTSTKTNQSFKLRQGTPCGLDCYRHLDESQDGMMEGVLWTDPEDEEFLCGVLKLDPDISPCALAVICRKRCLEVYIYRTRNIPDEKVIIGERKGQSQGQRQLVFYDDDGMKTYVPIPPCGHPGPCDANSNCQCYHKSHHCQRNCRCGLTCPRRREGCGCTHEKKTGLCSNEKTCTCVAGGRECDPELCLRCDARYVFPSLSGESVKHWTRGVFSMIMAEA
;
A
#
# COMPACT_ATOMS: atom_id res chain seq x y z
N MET A 1 29.05 26.70 -12.89
CA MET A 1 27.80 27.34 -13.34
C MET A 1 27.35 28.18 -12.17
N ASP A 2 27.78 29.44 -12.13
CA ASP A 2 27.19 30.42 -11.21
C ASP A 2 25.84 30.78 -11.82
N ILE A 3 24.84 29.95 -11.54
CA ILE A 3 23.45 30.38 -11.68
C ILE A 3 23.27 31.37 -10.54
N ASP A 4 23.18 32.64 -10.92
CA ASP A 4 23.11 33.73 -9.98
C ASP A 4 21.90 33.52 -9.08
N ARG A 5 22.14 33.42 -7.78
CA ARG A 5 21.11 33.46 -6.73
C ARG A 5 20.11 34.60 -6.97
N GLU A 6 20.54 35.66 -7.64
CA GLU A 6 19.74 36.77 -8.12
C GLU A 6 18.63 36.36 -9.09
N VAL A 7 18.89 35.45 -10.05
CA VAL A 7 17.87 34.91 -10.96
C VAL A 7 16.77 34.22 -10.17
N VAL A 8 17.14 33.42 -9.18
CA VAL A 8 16.17 32.67 -8.37
C VAL A 8 15.32 33.60 -7.50
N LEU A 9 15.95 34.62 -6.92
CA LEU A 9 15.23 35.64 -6.13
C LEU A 9 14.31 36.49 -7.02
N SER A 10 14.74 36.84 -8.23
CA SER A 10 13.92 37.57 -9.21
C SER A 10 12.71 36.74 -9.62
N THR A 11 12.91 35.47 -10.05
CA THR A 11 11.81 34.57 -10.42
C THR A 11 10.82 34.41 -9.27
N ARG A 12 11.30 34.30 -8.03
CA ARG A 12 10.44 34.23 -6.84
C ARG A 12 9.62 35.49 -6.65
N SER A 13 10.23 36.67 -6.77
CA SER A 13 9.50 37.96 -6.66
C SER A 13 8.45 38.08 -7.76
N ASP A 14 8.79 37.73 -9.00
CA ASP A 14 7.88 37.83 -10.14
C ASP A 14 6.67 36.91 -9.97
N VAL A 15 6.87 35.67 -9.51
CA VAL A 15 5.78 34.73 -9.24
C VAL A 15 4.90 35.21 -8.08
N PHE A 16 5.51 35.76 -7.03
CA PHE A 16 4.78 36.32 -5.89
C PHE A 16 3.86 37.47 -6.29
N ASP A 17 4.39 38.44 -7.04
CA ASP A 17 3.62 39.60 -7.49
C ASP A 17 2.50 39.19 -8.44
N GLN A 18 2.76 38.26 -9.36
CA GLN A 18 1.74 37.73 -10.29
C GLN A 18 0.62 36.99 -9.55
N PHE A 19 0.98 36.14 -8.58
CA PHE A 19 0.02 35.35 -7.82
C PHE A 19 -0.95 36.22 -7.02
N TYR A 20 -0.45 37.19 -6.24
CA TYR A 20 -1.30 38.02 -5.40
C TYR A 20 -2.09 39.09 -6.17
N VAL A 21 -1.69 39.43 -7.40
CA VAL A 21 -2.54 40.23 -8.29
C VAL A 21 -3.75 39.41 -8.75
N TRP A 22 -3.54 38.13 -9.07
CA TRP A 22 -4.61 37.25 -9.53
C TRP A 22 -5.52 36.74 -8.40
N GLU A 23 -4.95 36.28 -7.28
CA GLU A 23 -5.68 35.66 -6.16
C GLU A 23 -6.78 36.57 -5.63
N GLN A 24 -6.51 37.87 -5.47
CA GLN A 24 -7.48 38.83 -4.96
C GLN A 24 -8.70 39.02 -5.88
N GLU A 25 -8.49 38.96 -7.20
CA GLU A 25 -9.58 39.09 -8.17
C GLU A 25 -10.40 37.79 -8.24
N GLU A 26 -9.71 36.64 -8.28
CA GLU A 26 -10.34 35.32 -8.33
C GLU A 26 -11.13 35.01 -7.05
N ALA A 27 -10.54 35.23 -5.88
CA ALA A 27 -11.20 35.01 -4.60
C ALA A 27 -12.46 35.88 -4.45
N ARG A 28 -12.38 37.16 -4.88
CA ARG A 28 -13.55 38.05 -4.90
C ARG A 28 -14.64 37.52 -5.84
N ALA A 29 -14.28 37.12 -7.05
CA ALA A 29 -15.23 36.57 -8.02
C ALA A 29 -15.86 35.27 -7.53
N HIS A 30 -15.08 34.39 -6.89
CA HIS A 30 -15.56 33.12 -6.34
C HIS A 30 -16.53 33.34 -5.17
N ILE A 31 -16.20 34.24 -4.23
CA ILE A 31 -17.12 34.62 -3.14
C ILE A 31 -18.42 35.21 -3.71
N GLN A 32 -18.32 36.07 -4.73
CA GLN A 32 -19.50 36.61 -5.41
C GLN A 32 -20.33 35.53 -6.10
N SER A 33 -19.71 34.47 -6.63
CA SER A 33 -20.42 33.34 -7.25
C SER A 33 -21.18 32.47 -6.26
N LEU A 34 -20.80 32.51 -4.97
CA LEU A 34 -21.49 31.82 -3.89
C LEU A 34 -22.62 32.67 -3.28
N ALA A 35 -22.70 33.97 -3.63
CA ALA A 35 -23.80 34.81 -3.22
C ALA A 35 -25.09 34.29 -3.88
N VAL A 36 -26.15 34.20 -3.09
CA VAL A 36 -27.47 33.88 -3.61
C VAL A 36 -27.90 35.05 -4.50
N ASP A 37 -28.30 34.74 -5.74
CA ASP A 37 -28.85 35.74 -6.65
C ASP A 37 -30.18 36.20 -6.05
N ASP A 38 -30.24 37.42 -5.51
CA ASP A 38 -31.45 38.05 -4.94
C ASP A 38 -32.53 38.34 -6.01
N GLY A 39 -32.40 37.76 -7.20
CA GLY A 39 -33.33 37.89 -8.30
C GLY A 39 -34.59 37.07 -8.07
N ASP A 40 -35.57 37.68 -7.38
CA ASP A 40 -37.02 37.44 -7.51
C ASP A 40 -37.44 36.02 -7.97
N ASP A 41 -37.09 34.98 -7.20
CA ASP A 41 -37.80 33.70 -7.29
C ASP A 41 -38.75 33.59 -6.09
N ASP A 42 -39.97 34.09 -6.29
CA ASP A 42 -41.18 33.76 -5.52
C ASP A 42 -41.52 32.24 -5.62
N GLY A 43 -40.64 31.43 -6.22
CA GLY A 43 -40.65 29.98 -6.15
C GLY A 43 -40.24 29.50 -4.77
N GLY A 44 -41.23 29.40 -3.87
CA GLY A 44 -41.06 28.78 -2.55
C GLY A 44 -40.21 27.51 -2.63
N PHE A 45 -39.12 27.49 -1.86
CA PHE A 45 -38.26 26.34 -1.70
C PHE A 45 -39.08 25.21 -1.07
N ASP A 46 -39.64 24.34 -1.91
CA ASP A 46 -40.48 23.22 -1.48
C ASP A 46 -39.59 22.15 -0.85
N VAL A 47 -39.34 22.31 0.46
CA VAL A 47 -38.80 21.23 1.29
C VAL A 47 -39.96 20.28 1.64
N SER A 48 -40.60 19.71 0.62
CA SER A 48 -41.52 18.60 0.84
C SER A 48 -40.70 17.38 1.23
N PHE A 49 -40.39 17.24 2.51
CA PHE A 49 -40.16 15.91 3.06
C PHE A 49 -41.46 15.14 2.85
N GLU A 50 -41.43 14.03 2.11
CA GLU A 50 -42.56 13.10 1.98
C GLU A 50 -42.86 12.41 3.32
N ASN A 51 -43.19 13.18 4.36
CA ASN A 51 -43.81 12.65 5.55
C ASN A 51 -45.27 12.37 5.21
N LYS A 52 -45.55 11.13 4.82
CA LYS A 52 -46.90 10.55 4.68
C LYS A 52 -47.60 10.39 6.03
N VAL A 53 -47.56 11.41 6.88
CA VAL A 53 -48.41 11.51 8.05
C VAL A 53 -49.34 12.69 7.80
N PRO A 54 -50.66 12.48 7.70
CA PRO A 54 -51.58 13.60 7.58
C PRO A 54 -51.50 14.39 8.88
N ILE A 55 -50.84 15.54 8.85
CA ILE A 55 -50.95 16.55 9.90
C ILE A 55 -52.42 16.95 9.87
N SER A 56 -53.21 16.48 10.83
CA SER A 56 -54.57 17.00 11.00
C SER A 56 -54.45 18.49 11.30
N GLU A 57 -55.17 19.33 10.55
CA GLU A 57 -55.25 20.79 10.68
C GLU A 57 -55.74 21.29 12.07
N ALA A 58 -55.74 20.45 13.10
CA ALA A 58 -56.44 20.69 14.35
C ALA A 58 -55.61 21.34 15.47
N ASP A 59 -54.27 21.28 15.48
CA ASP A 59 -53.49 21.73 16.66
C ASP A 59 -52.20 22.52 16.31
N SER A 60 -52.26 23.45 15.34
CA SER A 60 -51.16 24.40 15.09
C SER A 60 -51.44 25.75 15.75
N GLU A 61 -51.46 25.80 17.08
CA GLU A 61 -51.41 27.07 17.80
C GLU A 61 -49.96 27.58 17.80
N ALA A 62 -49.74 28.81 17.32
CA ALA A 62 -48.42 29.44 17.37
C ALA A 62 -47.97 29.55 18.84
N THR A 63 -46.78 29.06 19.16
CA THR A 63 -46.26 28.98 20.55
C THR A 63 -45.99 30.33 21.20
N GLY A 64 -46.12 31.42 20.45
CA GLY A 64 -45.72 32.76 20.85
C GLY A 64 -44.20 32.99 20.78
N GLU A 65 -43.40 31.96 20.47
CA GLU A 65 -41.98 32.12 20.18
C GLU A 65 -41.80 32.68 18.77
N ILE A 66 -41.06 33.79 18.70
CA ILE A 66 -40.80 34.53 17.46
C ILE A 66 -39.29 34.59 17.23
N PHE A 67 -38.87 34.29 16.02
CA PHE A 67 -37.50 34.53 15.58
C PHE A 67 -37.48 35.73 14.65
N SER A 68 -36.52 36.63 14.88
CA SER A 68 -36.29 37.78 14.01
C SER A 68 -35.21 37.41 13.01
N VAL A 69 -35.57 37.36 11.73
CA VAL A 69 -34.64 37.18 10.62
C VAL A 69 -34.23 38.55 10.14
N TRP A 70 -32.93 38.81 10.11
CA TRP A 70 -32.35 40.07 9.65
C TRP A 70 -31.60 39.81 8.35
N SER A 71 -31.91 40.58 7.30
CA SER A 71 -31.04 40.66 6.12
C SER A 71 -30.14 41.88 6.31
N CYS A 72 -28.86 41.76 5.94
CA CYS A 72 -27.90 42.86 6.03
C CYS A 72 -27.29 43.14 4.65
N ASP A 73 -26.89 44.39 4.40
CA ASP A 73 -26.09 44.75 3.22
C ASP A 73 -24.63 44.31 3.35
N ASP A 74 -23.85 44.55 2.28
CA ASP A 74 -22.41 44.22 2.16
C ASP A 74 -21.53 44.88 3.24
N GLN A 75 -22.05 45.84 4.01
CA GLN A 75 -21.35 46.50 5.11
C GLN A 75 -21.82 45.99 6.49
N GLY A 76 -22.66 44.94 6.51
CA GLY A 76 -23.23 44.34 7.71
C GLY A 76 -24.35 45.18 8.33
N VAL A 77 -24.90 46.15 7.60
CA VAL A 77 -26.00 46.98 8.10
C VAL A 77 -27.33 46.29 7.81
N PRO A 78 -28.20 46.07 8.82
CA PRO A 78 -29.48 45.41 8.59
C PRO A 78 -30.37 46.20 7.61
N THR A 79 -30.69 45.60 6.47
CA THR A 79 -31.52 46.15 5.39
C THR A 79 -32.99 45.78 5.53
N SER A 80 -33.31 44.63 6.12
CA SER A 80 -34.69 44.22 6.40
C SER A 80 -34.79 43.31 7.62
N SER A 81 -35.93 43.32 8.29
CA SER A 81 -36.22 42.39 9.39
C SER A 81 -37.60 41.78 9.21
N SER A 82 -37.71 40.46 9.21
CA SER A 82 -38.97 39.73 9.19
C SER A 82 -39.10 38.87 10.45
N THR A 83 -40.34 38.71 10.91
CA THR A 83 -40.65 37.91 12.09
C THR A 83 -41.25 36.59 11.64
N VAL A 84 -40.60 35.49 11.97
CA VAL A 84 -41.10 34.14 11.69
C VAL A 84 -41.74 33.60 12.96
N PHE A 85 -42.99 33.15 12.84
CA PHE A 85 -43.74 32.52 13.93
C PHE A 85 -43.47 31.02 13.93
N CYS A 86 -43.05 30.49 15.08
CA CYS A 86 -42.91 29.06 15.24
C CYS A 86 -44.28 28.40 15.42
N ILE A 87 -44.46 27.26 14.75
CA ILE A 87 -45.60 26.38 14.93
C ILE A 87 -45.12 25.20 15.77
N GLU A 88 -45.74 24.95 16.93
CA GLU A 88 -45.50 23.69 17.65
C GLU A 88 -46.20 22.58 16.90
N ILE A 89 -45.47 21.52 16.58
CA ILE A 89 -46.06 20.27 16.14
C ILE A 89 -46.04 19.33 17.34
N THR A 90 -47.18 19.19 17.99
CA THR A 90 -47.34 18.27 19.13
C THR A 90 -47.27 16.83 18.61
N VAL A 91 -46.09 16.21 18.71
CA VAL A 91 -45.95 14.80 18.34
C VAL A 91 -46.58 13.95 19.44
N SER A 92 -47.77 13.42 19.18
CA SER A 92 -48.52 12.59 20.14
C SER A 92 -47.88 11.21 20.30
N GLY A 93 -46.86 11.10 21.14
CA GLY A 93 -46.24 9.85 21.54
C GLY A 93 -45.11 10.07 22.53
N ASP A 94 -45.12 9.35 23.65
CA ASP A 94 -43.95 9.24 24.53
C ASP A 94 -42.89 8.41 23.79
N PHE A 95 -41.94 9.06 23.11
CA PHE A 95 -40.81 8.37 22.50
C PHE A 95 -39.75 8.14 23.57
N GLU A 96 -39.51 6.87 23.89
CA GLU A 96 -38.35 6.51 24.69
C GLU A 96 -37.09 6.74 23.83
N PRO A 97 -36.17 7.64 24.25
CA PRO A 97 -34.96 7.88 23.48
C PRO A 97 -34.11 6.62 23.43
N HIS A 98 -33.56 6.30 22.26
CA HIS A 98 -32.57 5.23 22.17
C HIS A 98 -31.33 5.57 23.03
N PRO A 99 -30.67 4.56 23.62
CA PRO A 99 -29.41 4.78 24.31
C PRO A 99 -28.39 5.51 23.40
N PRO A 100 -27.55 6.40 23.94
CA PRO A 100 -26.51 7.06 23.17
C PRO A 100 -25.61 6.03 22.47
N TYR A 101 -25.41 6.21 21.18
CA TYR A 101 -24.54 5.38 20.36
C TYR A 101 -23.63 6.28 19.54
N LEU A 102 -22.32 6.11 19.70
CA LEU A 102 -21.35 6.71 18.81
C LEU A 102 -21.19 5.80 17.60
N ALA A 103 -21.26 6.40 16.41
CA ALA A 103 -21.07 5.67 15.17
C ALA A 103 -19.73 4.92 15.20
N CYS A 104 -19.77 3.62 14.90
CA CYS A 104 -18.57 2.83 14.69
C CYS A 104 -18.60 2.16 13.32
N THR A 105 -17.49 2.25 12.59
CA THR A 105 -17.38 1.63 11.28
C THR A 105 -17.31 0.11 11.44
N PRO A 106 -18.21 -0.67 10.82
CA PRO A 106 -18.15 -2.13 10.90
C PRO A 106 -16.87 -2.64 10.25
N ALA A 107 -16.16 -3.54 10.94
CA ALA A 107 -14.90 -4.11 10.47
C ALA A 107 -14.93 -5.63 10.51
N SER A 108 -14.55 -6.27 9.40
CA SER A 108 -14.40 -7.73 9.29
C SER A 108 -13.00 -8.22 9.65
N ARG A 109 -12.07 -7.29 9.86
CA ARG A 109 -10.67 -7.52 10.25
C ARG A 109 -10.20 -6.35 11.10
N SER A 110 -9.21 -6.60 11.95
CA SER A 110 -8.51 -5.52 12.64
C SER A 110 -7.87 -4.58 11.61
N ALA A 111 -7.89 -3.29 11.89
CA ALA A 111 -7.02 -2.31 11.25
C ALA A 111 -6.00 -1.87 12.29
N GLU A 112 -4.74 -1.84 11.90
CA GLU A 112 -3.70 -1.15 12.63
C GLU A 112 -4.08 0.33 12.67
N LYS A 113 -4.05 0.92 13.88
CA LYS A 113 -4.22 2.36 14.03
C LYS A 113 -3.08 2.99 13.25
N GLU A 114 -3.41 3.68 12.17
CA GLU A 114 -2.41 4.14 11.22
C GLU A 114 -1.35 5.01 11.88
N SER A 115 -0.10 4.60 11.71
CA SER A 115 1.08 5.48 11.72
C SER A 115 1.14 6.40 10.49
N PHE A 116 0.19 6.23 9.56
CA PHE A 116 -0.03 7.07 8.38
C PHE A 116 -0.73 8.39 8.70
N ASP A 117 -1.31 8.48 9.89
CA ASP A 117 -1.77 9.74 10.42
C ASP A 117 -0.67 10.25 11.34
N MET A 118 0.30 10.99 10.78
CA MET A 118 1.19 11.81 11.62
C MET A 118 0.37 12.71 12.56
N THR A 119 -0.92 12.92 12.24
CA THR A 119 -1.86 13.72 13.02
C THR A 119 -2.53 12.99 14.20
N LEU A 120 -2.31 11.67 14.32
CA LEU A 120 -2.83 10.84 15.42
C LEU A 120 -1.74 9.99 16.08
N SER A 121 -0.51 10.49 16.12
CA SER A 121 0.39 10.04 17.19
C SER A 121 -0.38 10.18 18.51
N ALA A 122 -0.15 9.29 19.49
CA ALA A 122 -0.79 9.43 20.80
C ALA A 122 -0.40 10.75 21.52
N GLU A 123 0.43 11.58 20.89
CA GLU A 123 1.06 12.79 21.38
C GLU A 123 0.38 14.05 20.83
N SER A 124 -0.42 13.96 19.77
CA SER A 124 -1.08 15.13 19.15
C SER A 124 -2.60 15.00 19.10
N LEU A 125 -3.31 16.11 19.35
CA LEU A 125 -4.76 16.17 19.24
C LEU A 125 -5.20 16.70 17.86
N PRO A 126 -6.00 15.95 17.09
CA PRO A 126 -6.44 16.35 15.74
C PRO A 126 -7.49 17.48 15.76
N PHE A 127 -8.41 17.44 16.71
CA PHE A 127 -9.50 18.39 16.86
C PHE A 127 -10.03 18.38 18.30
N ILE A 128 -10.80 19.41 18.66
CA ILE A 128 -11.44 19.50 19.96
C ILE A 128 -12.78 18.74 19.92
N PRO A 129 -12.93 17.61 20.64
CA PRO A 129 -14.21 16.93 20.71
C PRO A 129 -15.20 17.75 21.56
N PHE A 130 -16.48 17.75 21.15
CA PHE A 130 -17.56 18.46 21.86
C PHE A 130 -17.24 19.94 22.15
N ALA A 131 -16.64 20.64 21.17
CA ALA A 131 -16.23 22.04 21.32
C ALA A 131 -17.39 22.99 21.67
N ASP A 132 -18.62 22.58 21.36
CA ASP A 132 -19.88 23.26 21.60
C ASP A 132 -20.52 22.92 22.97
N ASP A 133 -20.03 21.89 23.67
CA ASP A 133 -20.54 21.47 24.98
C ASP A 133 -19.77 22.16 26.13
N PRO A 134 -20.41 23.09 26.87
CA PRO A 134 -19.75 23.79 27.98
C PRO A 134 -19.40 22.87 29.16
N SER A 135 -19.98 21.67 29.22
CA SER A 135 -19.71 20.68 30.28
C SER A 135 -18.49 19.81 29.98
N PHE A 136 -17.98 19.84 28.74
CA PHE A 136 -16.81 19.08 28.35
C PHE A 136 -15.55 19.64 29.05
N PRO A 137 -14.76 18.82 29.78
CA PRO A 137 -13.59 19.28 30.53
C PRO A 137 -12.39 19.53 29.60
N LEU A 138 -12.52 20.52 28.72
CA LEU A 138 -11.59 20.81 27.64
C LEU A 138 -10.14 20.93 28.15
N ALA A 139 -9.89 21.72 29.18
CA ALA A 139 -8.53 21.95 29.69
C ALA A 139 -7.85 20.67 30.21
N GLU A 140 -8.60 19.79 30.88
CA GLU A 140 -8.08 18.50 31.34
C GLU A 140 -7.82 17.55 30.17
N TYR A 141 -8.74 17.54 29.19
CA TYR A 141 -8.60 16.71 28.00
C TYR A 141 -7.38 17.11 27.16
N LEU A 142 -7.20 18.42 26.90
CA LEU A 142 -6.05 18.98 26.19
C LEU A 142 -4.73 18.67 26.89
N GLY A 143 -4.72 18.60 28.22
CA GLY A 143 -3.52 18.28 29.01
C GLY A 143 -2.96 16.87 28.80
N ASN A 144 -3.68 15.98 28.11
CA ASN A 144 -3.20 14.63 27.76
C ASN A 144 -2.37 14.58 26.47
N TYR A 145 -2.26 15.70 25.75
CA TYR A 145 -1.59 15.77 24.46
C TYR A 145 -0.41 16.76 24.54
N GLU A 146 0.69 16.43 23.85
CA GLU A 146 1.90 17.26 23.81
C GLU A 146 1.78 18.40 22.78
N SER A 147 0.99 18.18 21.73
CA SER A 147 0.80 19.13 20.62
C SER A 147 -0.62 19.08 20.08
N PHE A 148 -0.97 20.06 19.25
CA PHE A 148 -2.29 20.18 18.63
C PHE A 148 -2.12 20.37 17.12
N GLU A 149 -2.77 19.55 16.31
CA GLU A 149 -2.54 19.48 14.86
C GLU A 149 -2.76 20.80 14.13
N TRP A 150 -3.75 21.57 14.57
CA TRP A 150 -4.01 22.91 14.04
C TRP A 150 -2.92 23.95 14.39
N GLN A 151 -1.86 23.57 15.11
CA GLN A 151 -0.73 24.41 15.48
C GLN A 151 0.65 23.94 14.99
N VAL A 152 0.80 22.67 14.57
CA VAL A 152 2.12 22.09 14.23
C VAL A 152 2.43 22.07 12.73
N ASP A 153 1.44 21.88 11.84
CA ASP A 153 1.69 21.68 10.40
C ASP A 153 0.80 22.56 9.50
N PHE A 154 0.55 23.80 9.92
CA PHE A 154 -0.08 24.75 9.01
C PHE A 154 0.96 25.27 8.01
N VAL A 155 1.09 24.56 6.89
CA VAL A 155 1.72 25.11 5.70
C VAL A 155 0.70 25.99 4.99
N ASP A 156 1.05 27.27 4.84
CA ASP A 156 0.25 28.21 4.06
C ASP A 156 0.11 27.69 2.61
N PRO A 157 -1.11 27.40 2.14
CA PRO A 157 -1.33 26.86 0.80
C PRO A 157 -0.79 27.79 -0.29
N ASP A 158 -0.79 29.10 -0.08
CA ASP A 158 -0.23 30.05 -1.03
C ASP A 158 1.28 29.83 -1.20
N VAL A 159 1.99 29.60 -0.09
CA VAL A 159 3.43 29.35 -0.10
C VAL A 159 3.77 28.08 -0.89
N GLU A 160 2.95 27.04 -0.78
CA GLU A 160 3.10 25.83 -1.62
C GLU A 160 2.94 26.12 -3.10
N VAL A 161 1.86 26.82 -3.48
CA VAL A 161 1.58 27.16 -4.88
C VAL A 161 2.69 28.05 -5.47
N LEU A 162 3.16 29.01 -4.70
CA LEU A 162 4.26 29.91 -5.08
C LEU A 162 5.57 29.14 -5.26
N GLU A 163 5.97 28.32 -4.29
CA GLU A 163 7.25 27.60 -4.34
C GLU A 163 7.28 26.59 -5.49
N ILE A 164 6.17 25.87 -5.75
CA ILE A 164 6.14 24.90 -6.85
C ILE A 164 6.19 25.59 -8.21
N GLU A 165 5.54 26.75 -8.38
CA GLU A 165 5.58 27.51 -9.63
C GLU A 165 6.97 28.12 -9.86
N VAL A 166 7.62 28.61 -8.81
CA VAL A 166 9.02 29.06 -8.89
C VAL A 166 9.93 27.89 -9.31
N ALA A 167 9.76 26.72 -8.69
CA ALA A 167 10.51 25.52 -9.06
C ALA A 167 10.26 25.12 -10.52
N ARG A 168 9.01 25.23 -11.00
CA ARG A 168 8.65 24.96 -12.39
C ARG A 168 9.36 25.90 -13.35
N ARG A 169 9.32 27.22 -13.13
CA ARG A 169 10.01 28.21 -13.98
C ARG A 169 11.51 27.96 -14.00
N LEU A 170 12.12 27.75 -12.84
CA LEU A 170 13.55 27.44 -12.72
C LEU A 170 13.93 26.16 -13.49
N HIS A 171 13.10 25.12 -13.43
CA HIS A 171 13.35 23.87 -14.13
C HIS A 171 13.13 23.99 -15.65
N CYS A 172 11.96 24.48 -16.06
CA CYS A 172 11.50 24.45 -17.44
C CYS A 172 12.04 25.62 -18.29
N GLU A 173 12.17 26.81 -17.71
CA GLU A 173 12.57 28.02 -18.44
C GLU A 173 14.08 28.28 -18.31
N PHE A 174 14.65 28.04 -17.13
CA PHE A 174 16.07 28.24 -16.86
C PHE A 174 16.92 26.95 -16.95
N GLY A 175 16.29 25.79 -17.14
CA GLY A 175 16.98 24.51 -17.36
C GLY A 175 17.70 23.95 -16.13
N LEU A 176 17.32 24.38 -14.91
CA LEU A 176 17.96 23.91 -13.68
C LEU A 176 17.50 22.49 -13.32
N SER A 177 18.43 21.66 -12.85
CA SER A 177 18.04 20.38 -12.25
C SER A 177 17.38 20.61 -10.88
N LEU A 178 16.45 19.72 -10.50
CA LEU A 178 15.81 19.81 -9.17
C LEU A 178 16.84 19.69 -8.03
N ASP A 179 17.87 18.86 -8.20
CA ASP A 179 18.95 18.72 -7.22
C ASP A 179 19.73 20.05 -7.09
N THR A 180 19.96 20.77 -8.19
CA THR A 180 20.58 22.12 -8.17
C THR A 180 19.68 23.14 -7.49
N ILE A 181 18.35 23.08 -7.70
CA ILE A 181 17.40 23.95 -7.02
C ILE A 181 17.44 23.72 -5.50
N ASP A 182 17.52 22.46 -5.07
CA ASP A 182 17.63 22.08 -3.65
C ASP A 182 18.94 22.56 -3.01
N GLU A 183 20.05 22.50 -3.74
CA GLU A 183 21.36 22.99 -3.28
C GLU A 183 21.36 24.49 -2.95
N LEU A 184 20.50 25.28 -3.59
CA LEU A 184 20.38 26.73 -3.33
C LEU A 184 19.76 27.04 -1.97
N LYS A 185 18.97 26.12 -1.39
CA LYS A 185 18.30 26.25 -0.08
C LYS A 185 17.46 27.53 0.06
N ILE A 186 16.76 27.92 -1.01
CA ILE A 186 15.89 29.12 -1.05
C ILE A 186 14.43 28.77 -0.76
N MET A 187 14.03 27.53 -1.05
CA MET A 187 12.68 26.98 -0.88
C MET A 187 12.77 25.64 -0.14
N ARG A 188 11.62 25.05 0.20
CA ARG A 188 11.57 23.67 0.70
C ARG A 188 12.23 22.69 -0.29
N PRO A 189 12.81 21.57 0.20
CA PRO A 189 13.39 20.57 -0.69
C PRO A 189 12.35 20.01 -1.67
N MET A 190 12.67 19.99 -2.96
CA MET A 190 11.86 19.47 -4.04
C MET A 190 11.59 17.98 -3.86
N ARG A 191 12.60 17.21 -3.45
CA ARG A 191 12.51 15.75 -3.25
C ARG A 191 13.27 15.33 -2.00
N ILE A 192 12.55 14.94 -0.95
CA ILE A 192 13.14 14.35 0.26
C ILE A 192 13.18 12.83 0.12
N SER A 193 12.11 12.24 -0.43
CA SER A 193 12.02 10.83 -0.74
C SER A 193 11.21 10.60 -2.03
N HIS A 194 10.82 9.35 -2.29
CA HIS A 194 9.92 9.01 -3.38
C HIS A 194 8.45 9.36 -3.09
N GLU A 195 8.14 9.66 -1.83
CA GLU A 195 6.81 9.94 -1.29
C GLU A 195 6.81 11.14 -0.33
N SER A 196 7.78 12.04 -0.46
CA SER A 196 7.84 13.29 0.33
C SER A 196 8.72 14.36 -0.31
N GLY A 197 8.39 15.63 -0.03
CA GLY A 197 9.05 16.82 -0.58
C GLY A 197 8.09 17.62 -1.46
N LEU A 198 8.42 18.88 -1.74
CA LEU A 198 7.48 19.85 -2.31
C LEU A 198 6.73 19.32 -3.54
N VAL A 199 7.43 18.68 -4.48
CA VAL A 199 6.81 18.18 -5.72
C VAL A 199 5.80 17.05 -5.43
N TRP A 200 6.09 16.20 -4.45
CA TRP A 200 5.17 15.13 -4.04
C TRP A 200 3.99 15.68 -3.25
N ASP A 201 4.27 16.56 -2.29
CA ASP A 201 3.28 17.11 -1.35
C ASP A 201 2.23 17.92 -2.13
N THR A 202 2.68 18.79 -3.04
CA THR A 202 1.79 19.56 -3.93
C THR A 202 0.98 18.65 -4.87
N PHE A 203 1.52 17.50 -5.27
CA PHE A 203 0.78 16.54 -6.10
C PHE A 203 -0.36 15.83 -5.34
N GLN A 204 -0.34 15.82 -4.00
CA GLN A 204 -1.46 15.30 -3.21
C GLN A 204 -2.60 16.32 -3.00
N ARG A 205 -2.46 17.55 -3.51
CA ARG A 205 -3.42 18.64 -3.30
C ARG A 205 -4.19 19.00 -4.57
N ASP A 206 -5.39 19.55 -4.38
CA ASP A 206 -6.12 20.24 -5.42
C ASP A 206 -5.48 21.60 -5.67
N MET A 207 -4.74 21.72 -6.77
CA MET A 207 -4.07 22.96 -7.13
C MET A 207 -5.06 23.98 -7.70
N PRO A 208 -4.93 25.27 -7.36
CA PRO A 208 -5.73 26.31 -7.99
C PRO A 208 -5.46 26.37 -9.51
N ASN A 209 -6.46 26.78 -10.26
CA ASN A 209 -6.34 26.98 -11.70
C ASN A 209 -5.61 28.29 -12.00
N LEU A 210 -4.29 28.22 -12.19
CA LEU A 210 -3.46 29.39 -12.46
C LEU A 210 -3.58 29.82 -13.94
N PRO A 211 -4.01 31.07 -14.24
CA PRO A 211 -4.36 31.48 -15.60
C PRO A 211 -3.18 31.60 -16.57
N TRP A 212 -1.95 31.64 -16.07
CA TRP A 212 -0.72 31.67 -16.89
C TRP A 212 -0.12 30.28 -17.15
N LEU A 213 -0.77 29.21 -16.71
CA LEU A 213 -0.36 27.85 -17.00
C LEU A 213 -1.25 27.23 -18.06
N ASP A 214 -0.67 26.90 -19.22
CA ASP A 214 -1.36 26.18 -20.29
C ASP A 214 -1.60 24.70 -19.93
N GLU A 215 -0.74 24.13 -19.08
CA GLU A 215 -0.79 22.74 -18.62
C GLU A 215 -0.58 22.68 -17.11
N PRO A 216 -1.19 21.70 -16.39
CA PRO A 216 -1.02 21.59 -14.95
C PRO A 216 0.44 21.33 -14.59
N ILE A 217 0.91 21.89 -13.47
CA ILE A 217 2.32 21.82 -13.03
C ILE A 217 2.86 20.38 -13.00
N ILE A 218 2.01 19.39 -12.68
CA ILE A 218 2.34 17.96 -12.67
C ILE A 218 2.92 17.44 -13.99
N MET A 219 2.50 17.99 -15.14
CA MET A 219 2.98 17.55 -16.45
C MET A 219 4.41 18.02 -16.71
N THR A 220 4.86 19.04 -15.99
CA THR A 220 6.18 19.67 -16.14
C THR A 220 7.18 19.26 -15.05
N LEU A 221 6.69 18.89 -13.86
CA LEU A 221 7.48 18.43 -12.72
C LEU A 221 7.01 17.02 -12.31
N PRO A 222 7.61 15.93 -12.81
CA PRO A 222 7.13 14.58 -12.55
C PRO A 222 7.23 14.25 -11.05
N PRO A 223 6.14 13.79 -10.40
CA PRO A 223 6.07 13.66 -8.94
C PRO A 223 7.04 12.62 -8.36
N ARG A 224 7.44 11.63 -9.16
CA ARG A 224 8.32 10.54 -8.72
C ARG A 224 9.68 10.59 -9.40
N LYS A 225 10.76 10.40 -8.63
CA LYS A 225 12.11 10.18 -9.19
C LYS A 225 12.11 8.80 -9.84
N LEU A 226 12.20 8.74 -11.16
CA LEU A 226 12.37 7.47 -11.87
C LEU A 226 13.79 6.95 -11.56
N PRO A 227 13.95 5.66 -11.23
CA PRO A 227 15.28 5.09 -11.01
C PRO A 227 16.13 5.17 -12.28
N ASN A 228 17.44 5.33 -12.10
CA ASN A 228 18.40 5.46 -13.21
C ASN A 228 18.56 4.16 -14.03
N GLU A 229 18.17 3.01 -13.49
CA GLU A 229 18.21 1.70 -14.15
C GLU A 229 16.78 1.15 -14.24
N ASN A 230 16.29 0.92 -15.46
CA ASN A 230 14.94 0.47 -15.76
C ASN A 230 14.80 -1.07 -15.66
N ASP A 231 15.39 -1.67 -14.62
CA ASP A 231 15.35 -3.13 -14.48
C ASP A 231 14.15 -3.62 -13.64
N LEU A 232 13.60 -4.78 -14.02
CA LEU A 232 12.43 -5.39 -13.40
C LEU A 232 12.59 -5.61 -11.88
N LEU A 233 13.80 -5.92 -11.40
CA LEU A 233 14.05 -6.19 -9.99
C LEU A 233 13.92 -4.90 -9.15
N ASN A 234 14.48 -3.79 -9.64
CA ASN A 234 14.36 -2.49 -9.03
C ASN A 234 12.90 -2.00 -9.05
N GLU A 235 12.19 -2.24 -10.15
CA GLU A 235 10.76 -1.94 -10.24
C GLU A 235 9.94 -2.71 -9.21
N ILE A 236 10.14 -4.02 -9.08
CA ILE A 236 9.46 -4.82 -8.05
C ILE A 236 9.80 -4.30 -6.66
N ASN A 237 11.08 -4.04 -6.38
CA ASN A 237 11.51 -3.53 -5.08
C ASN A 237 10.96 -2.14 -4.75
N ARG A 238 10.60 -1.34 -5.77
CA ARG A 238 9.93 -0.04 -5.63
C ARG A 238 8.47 -0.18 -5.20
N PHE A 239 7.72 -1.11 -5.77
CA PHE A 239 6.30 -1.32 -5.40
C PHE A 239 6.13 -2.17 -4.13
N ARG A 240 7.13 -3.00 -3.83
CA ARG A 240 7.13 -3.95 -2.71
C ARG A 240 6.78 -3.33 -1.33
N PRO A 241 7.24 -2.13 -0.93
CA PRO A 241 6.86 -1.54 0.36
C PRO A 241 5.35 -1.34 0.50
N GLN A 242 4.65 -1.08 -0.61
CA GLN A 242 3.21 -0.86 -0.63
C GLN A 242 2.41 -2.16 -0.71
N PHE A 243 3.03 -3.27 -1.14
CA PHE A 243 2.36 -4.55 -1.29
C PHE A 243 2.53 -5.43 -0.06
N CYS A 244 1.43 -5.91 0.52
CA CYS A 244 1.47 -6.86 1.63
C CYS A 244 1.40 -8.31 1.12
N PRO A 245 2.50 -9.09 1.19
CA PRO A 245 2.50 -10.50 0.83
C PRO A 245 1.91 -11.42 1.92
N ASN A 246 1.32 -10.89 3.00
CA ASN A 246 0.61 -11.75 3.95
C ASN A 246 -0.60 -12.38 3.26
N MET A 247 -0.78 -13.70 3.40
CA MET A 247 -1.87 -14.44 2.75
C MET A 247 -3.27 -13.98 3.13
N ASN A 248 -3.44 -13.39 4.32
CA ASN A 248 -4.72 -12.83 4.74
C ASN A 248 -5.01 -11.45 4.08
N CYS A 249 -4.03 -10.88 3.37
CA CYS A 249 -4.09 -9.55 2.80
C CYS A 249 -3.92 -9.60 1.28
N ILE A 250 -2.72 -9.94 0.77
CA ILE A 250 -2.36 -9.95 -0.66
C ILE A 250 -2.94 -8.73 -1.40
N HIS A 251 -2.69 -7.53 -0.88
CA HIS A 251 -3.19 -6.29 -1.45
C HIS A 251 -2.22 -5.12 -1.22
N LEU A 252 -2.42 -4.04 -1.98
CA LEU A 252 -1.68 -2.79 -1.82
C LEU A 252 -2.19 -2.01 -0.59
N ALA A 253 -1.31 -1.21 0.03
CA ALA A 253 -1.58 -0.36 1.18
C ALA A 253 -2.29 -1.10 2.34
N CYS A 254 -1.66 -2.17 2.82
CA CYS A 254 -2.23 -2.97 3.89
C CYS A 254 -2.28 -2.20 5.22
N LYS A 255 -3.50 -1.98 5.71
CA LYS A 255 -3.76 -1.31 6.99
C LYS A 255 -3.55 -2.21 8.21
N VAL A 256 -2.97 -3.41 8.06
CA VAL A 256 -2.76 -4.38 9.17
C VAL A 256 -1.29 -4.70 9.37
N HIS A 257 -0.49 -4.58 8.32
CA HIS A 257 0.93 -4.92 8.33
C HIS A 257 1.72 -3.75 7.77
N GLN A 258 2.01 -2.76 8.62
CA GLN A 258 2.76 -1.55 8.25
C GLN A 258 4.28 -1.64 8.47
N PHE A 259 4.83 -2.84 8.63
CA PHE A 259 6.27 -3.00 8.77
C PHE A 259 6.98 -3.11 7.43
N GLU A 260 8.23 -2.65 7.38
CA GLU A 260 9.08 -2.81 6.22
C GLU A 260 9.38 -4.29 5.97
N TYR A 261 8.90 -4.80 4.84
CA TYR A 261 9.38 -6.08 4.33
C TYR A 261 10.87 -5.93 3.94
N PRO A 262 11.67 -7.00 3.96
CA PRO A 262 13.03 -6.96 3.41
C PRO A 262 13.02 -6.94 1.86
N PRO A 263 13.97 -6.23 1.22
CA PRO A 263 14.07 -6.17 -0.24
C PRO A 263 14.34 -7.55 -0.86
N ILE A 264 13.84 -7.75 -2.07
CA ILE A 264 14.17 -8.92 -2.87
C ILE A 264 15.58 -8.73 -3.41
N LYS A 265 16.46 -9.68 -3.10
CA LYS A 265 17.83 -9.70 -3.59
C LYS A 265 17.92 -10.63 -4.78
N SER A 266 18.82 -10.32 -5.71
CA SER A 266 19.12 -11.21 -6.82
C SER A 266 19.60 -12.56 -6.32
N VAL A 267 19.12 -13.64 -6.93
CA VAL A 267 19.52 -15.01 -6.60
C VAL A 267 20.62 -15.45 -7.55
N THR A 268 21.62 -16.18 -7.04
CA THR A 268 22.66 -16.80 -7.87
C THR A 268 22.18 -18.15 -8.39
N SER A 269 22.44 -18.45 -9.67
CA SER A 269 22.08 -19.74 -10.27
C SER A 269 22.76 -20.90 -9.54
N THR A 270 22.01 -21.97 -9.31
CA THR A 270 22.52 -23.25 -8.79
C THR A 270 22.56 -24.34 -9.87
N LYS A 271 22.03 -24.05 -11.07
CA LYS A 271 21.95 -24.98 -12.20
C LYS A 271 22.74 -24.48 -13.40
N THR A 272 23.65 -25.32 -13.88
CA THR A 272 24.39 -25.08 -15.13
C THR A 272 23.49 -25.26 -16.36
N ASN A 273 23.84 -24.62 -17.46
CA ASN A 273 23.21 -24.79 -18.76
C ASN A 273 23.25 -26.26 -19.21
N GLN A 274 24.36 -26.96 -18.95
CA GLN A 274 24.46 -28.40 -19.17
C GLN A 274 23.47 -29.21 -18.32
N SER A 275 23.27 -28.84 -17.05
CA SER A 275 22.33 -29.54 -16.18
C SER A 275 20.88 -29.46 -16.69
N PHE A 276 20.49 -28.35 -17.32
CA PHE A 276 19.18 -28.22 -17.95
C PHE A 276 19.02 -29.18 -19.13
N LYS A 277 20.04 -29.28 -20.00
CA LYS A 277 20.05 -30.19 -21.15
C LYS A 277 19.93 -31.66 -20.73
N LEU A 278 20.69 -32.05 -19.72
CA LEU A 278 20.74 -33.43 -19.21
C LEU A 278 19.47 -33.83 -18.43
N ARG A 279 18.72 -32.87 -17.91
CA ARG A 279 17.50 -33.14 -17.14
C ARG A 279 16.47 -33.83 -18.03
N GLN A 280 15.85 -34.91 -17.55
CA GLN A 280 14.76 -35.57 -18.28
C GLN A 280 13.56 -34.62 -18.44
N GLY A 281 12.85 -34.72 -19.57
CA GLY A 281 11.65 -33.93 -19.85
C GLY A 281 11.33 -33.90 -21.35
N THR A 282 10.07 -33.68 -21.68
CA THR A 282 9.61 -33.56 -23.07
C THR A 282 9.99 -32.20 -23.66
N PRO A 283 10.31 -32.12 -24.96
CA PRO A 283 10.46 -30.84 -25.65
C PRO A 283 9.15 -30.04 -25.61
N CYS A 284 9.25 -28.72 -25.43
CA CYS A 284 8.07 -27.85 -25.43
C CYS A 284 7.52 -27.52 -26.83
N GLY A 285 8.24 -27.91 -27.89
CA GLY A 285 7.89 -27.62 -29.28
C GLY A 285 9.10 -27.83 -30.20
N LEU A 286 8.93 -27.45 -31.47
CA LEU A 286 9.96 -27.60 -32.51
C LEU A 286 11.21 -26.74 -32.21
N ASP A 287 11.02 -25.54 -31.68
CA ASP A 287 12.10 -24.61 -31.30
C ASP A 287 12.54 -24.79 -29.84
N CYS A 288 12.43 -26.01 -29.30
CA CYS A 288 12.86 -26.29 -27.92
C CYS A 288 14.40 -26.29 -27.83
N TYR A 289 14.95 -25.70 -26.76
CA TYR A 289 16.39 -25.72 -26.49
C TYR A 289 16.99 -27.14 -26.44
N ARG A 290 16.18 -28.16 -26.14
CA ARG A 290 16.60 -29.57 -26.14
C ARG A 290 17.00 -30.08 -27.53
N HIS A 291 16.48 -29.47 -28.60
CA HIS A 291 16.85 -29.80 -29.97
C HIS A 291 18.11 -29.09 -30.46
N LEU A 292 18.64 -28.14 -29.69
CA LEU A 292 19.87 -27.43 -30.05
C LEU A 292 21.06 -28.40 -30.02
N ASP A 293 21.72 -28.51 -31.17
CA ASP A 293 23.02 -29.15 -31.31
C ASP A 293 24.12 -28.09 -31.16
N GLU A 294 24.81 -28.11 -30.02
CA GLU A 294 25.88 -27.15 -29.68
C GLU A 294 27.16 -27.39 -30.49
N SER A 295 27.25 -28.50 -31.25
CA SER A 295 28.41 -28.78 -32.12
C SER A 295 28.38 -28.02 -33.45
N GLN A 296 27.26 -27.36 -33.78
CA GLN A 296 27.14 -26.54 -34.98
C GLN A 296 27.66 -25.12 -34.72
N ASP A 297 28.91 -24.88 -35.12
CA ASP A 297 29.56 -23.56 -35.05
C ASP A 297 28.70 -22.46 -35.71
N GLY A 298 28.58 -21.31 -35.03
CA GLY A 298 27.91 -20.10 -35.53
C GLY A 298 26.38 -20.02 -35.33
N MET A 299 25.69 -21.13 -35.03
CA MET A 299 24.24 -21.11 -34.76
C MET A 299 23.89 -20.26 -33.54
N MET A 300 24.69 -20.36 -32.46
CA MET A 300 24.46 -19.59 -31.24
C MET A 300 24.81 -18.11 -31.39
N GLU A 301 25.76 -17.75 -32.26
CA GLU A 301 26.22 -16.36 -32.45
C GLU A 301 25.29 -15.56 -33.35
N GLY A 302 24.57 -16.22 -34.26
CA GLY A 302 23.60 -15.57 -35.16
C GLY A 302 22.27 -15.18 -34.53
N VAL A 303 21.97 -15.61 -33.30
CA VAL A 303 20.71 -15.28 -32.62
C VAL A 303 20.81 -13.93 -31.93
N LEU A 304 20.14 -12.92 -32.50
CA LEU A 304 20.08 -11.56 -31.97
C LEU A 304 18.63 -11.10 -31.88
N TRP A 305 18.22 -10.65 -30.70
CA TRP A 305 16.98 -9.93 -30.49
C TRP A 305 17.14 -8.49 -30.97
N THR A 306 16.13 -7.99 -31.68
CA THR A 306 16.15 -6.66 -32.29
C THR A 306 15.86 -5.55 -31.28
N ASP A 307 15.14 -5.89 -30.21
CA ASP A 307 14.70 -4.95 -29.19
C ASP A 307 15.54 -5.15 -27.91
N PRO A 308 16.30 -4.12 -27.47
CA PRO A 308 17.06 -4.16 -26.23
C PRO A 308 16.20 -4.40 -24.98
N GLU A 309 14.93 -4.01 -24.99
CA GLU A 309 14.02 -4.18 -23.84
C GLU A 309 13.75 -5.66 -23.55
N ASP A 310 13.74 -6.51 -24.58
CA ASP A 310 13.57 -7.95 -24.40
C ASP A 310 14.74 -8.56 -23.60
N GLU A 311 15.97 -8.14 -23.90
CA GLU A 311 17.16 -8.62 -23.20
C GLU A 311 17.20 -8.10 -21.76
N GLU A 312 16.86 -6.83 -21.54
CA GLU A 312 16.74 -6.25 -20.20
C GLU A 312 15.66 -6.97 -19.37
N PHE A 313 14.51 -7.28 -19.97
CA PHE A 313 13.45 -8.04 -19.32
C PHE A 313 13.90 -9.45 -18.93
N LEU A 314 14.57 -10.17 -19.85
CA LEU A 314 15.15 -11.49 -19.54
C LEU A 314 16.16 -11.40 -18.39
N CYS A 315 17.05 -10.41 -18.41
CA CYS A 315 18.01 -10.18 -17.34
C CYS A 315 17.30 -9.95 -16.00
N GLY A 316 16.23 -9.15 -16.00
CA GLY A 316 15.37 -8.91 -14.85
C GLY A 316 14.76 -10.18 -14.27
N VAL A 317 14.18 -11.04 -15.12
CA VAL A 317 13.62 -12.33 -14.70
C VAL A 317 14.71 -13.26 -14.15
N LEU A 318 15.87 -13.32 -14.79
CA LEU A 318 17.00 -14.15 -14.34
C LEU A 318 17.60 -13.66 -13.01
N LYS A 319 17.51 -12.36 -12.67
CA LYS A 319 17.85 -11.86 -11.34
C LYS A 319 16.91 -12.41 -10.25
N LEU A 320 15.63 -12.61 -10.58
CA LEU A 320 14.60 -13.11 -9.64
C LEU A 320 14.67 -14.63 -9.47
N ASP A 321 14.69 -15.36 -10.59
CA ASP A 321 14.82 -16.81 -10.62
C ASP A 321 15.77 -17.21 -11.75
N PRO A 322 17.06 -17.46 -11.46
CA PRO A 322 18.04 -17.90 -12.46
C PRO A 322 17.91 -19.38 -12.85
N ASP A 323 17.14 -20.18 -12.09
CA ASP A 323 17.07 -21.64 -12.19
C ASP A 323 15.75 -22.16 -12.76
N ILE A 324 14.86 -21.24 -13.15
CA ILE A 324 13.71 -21.45 -14.01
C ILE A 324 14.12 -22.11 -15.33
N SER A 325 13.27 -23.00 -15.85
CA SER A 325 13.59 -23.72 -17.08
C SER A 325 13.54 -22.79 -18.31
N PRO A 326 14.39 -23.01 -19.33
CA PRO A 326 14.32 -22.25 -20.58
C PRO A 326 12.95 -22.33 -21.29
N CYS A 327 12.23 -23.44 -21.12
CA CYS A 327 10.86 -23.58 -21.63
C CYS A 327 9.90 -22.59 -20.96
N ALA A 328 9.96 -22.47 -19.63
CA ALA A 328 9.12 -21.55 -18.87
C ALA A 328 9.53 -20.09 -19.11
N LEU A 329 10.83 -19.80 -19.19
CA LEU A 329 11.33 -18.47 -19.55
C LEU A 329 10.84 -18.02 -20.93
N ALA A 330 10.77 -18.93 -21.91
CA ALA A 330 10.22 -18.61 -23.22
C ALA A 330 8.77 -18.17 -23.20
N VAL A 331 7.95 -18.76 -22.33
CA VAL A 331 6.56 -18.31 -22.13
C VAL A 331 6.54 -16.93 -21.49
N ILE A 332 7.36 -16.70 -20.45
CA ILE A 332 7.42 -15.42 -19.72
C ILE A 332 7.93 -14.29 -20.62
N CYS A 333 9.02 -14.52 -21.37
CA CYS A 333 9.64 -13.53 -22.25
C CYS A 333 8.93 -13.41 -23.61
N ARG A 334 7.97 -14.30 -23.92
CA ARG A 334 7.30 -14.38 -25.23
C ARG A 334 8.29 -14.52 -26.40
N LYS A 335 9.34 -15.33 -26.19
CA LYS A 335 10.41 -15.61 -27.17
C LYS A 335 10.53 -17.10 -27.43
N ARG A 336 11.25 -17.50 -28.48
CA ARG A 336 11.44 -18.93 -28.77
C ARG A 336 12.34 -19.56 -27.72
N CYS A 337 12.01 -20.80 -27.33
CA CYS A 337 12.72 -21.51 -26.26
C CYS A 337 14.22 -21.69 -26.54
N LEU A 338 14.56 -21.98 -27.79
CA LEU A 338 15.93 -22.02 -28.27
C LEU A 338 16.70 -20.71 -28.03
N GLU A 339 16.10 -19.58 -28.40
CA GLU A 339 16.73 -18.26 -28.30
C GLU A 339 16.96 -17.87 -26.84
N VAL A 340 15.95 -18.08 -26.00
CA VAL A 340 16.03 -17.80 -24.56
C VAL A 340 17.13 -18.61 -23.90
N TYR A 341 17.30 -19.88 -24.29
CA TYR A 341 18.40 -20.70 -23.78
C TYR A 341 19.76 -20.12 -24.18
N ILE A 342 19.93 -19.71 -25.44
CA ILE A 342 21.16 -19.09 -25.93
C ILE A 342 21.44 -17.78 -25.18
N TYR A 343 20.44 -16.92 -24.97
CA TYR A 343 20.62 -15.71 -24.19
C TYR A 343 20.93 -15.98 -22.71
N ARG A 344 20.36 -17.04 -22.13
CA ARG A 344 20.72 -17.51 -20.79
C ARG A 344 22.19 -17.93 -20.73
N THR A 345 22.71 -18.67 -21.71
CA THR A 345 24.12 -19.12 -21.69
C THR A 345 25.09 -17.94 -21.75
N ARG A 346 24.73 -16.85 -22.45
CA ARG A 346 25.49 -15.59 -22.50
C ARG A 346 25.48 -14.86 -21.15
N ASN A 347 24.31 -14.77 -20.51
CA ASN A 347 24.11 -14.04 -19.26
C ASN A 347 24.65 -14.80 -18.03
N ILE A 348 24.41 -16.10 -17.98
CA ILE A 348 24.81 -17.03 -16.91
C ILE A 348 25.61 -18.17 -17.54
N PRO A 349 26.88 -17.94 -17.92
CA PRO A 349 27.78 -18.99 -18.36
C PRO A 349 28.09 -19.96 -17.20
N ASP A 350 28.38 -21.21 -17.52
CA ASP A 350 28.51 -22.30 -16.52
C ASP A 350 29.63 -22.03 -15.50
N GLU A 351 30.66 -21.29 -15.89
CA GLU A 351 31.77 -20.88 -15.01
C GLU A 351 31.33 -19.93 -13.88
N LYS A 352 30.21 -19.22 -14.06
CA LYS A 352 29.65 -18.32 -13.05
C LYS A 352 28.65 -19.01 -12.11
N VAL A 353 28.31 -20.29 -12.35
CA VAL A 353 27.35 -21.03 -11.54
C VAL A 353 28.03 -21.59 -10.29
N ILE A 354 27.52 -21.21 -9.12
CA ILE A 354 28.07 -21.69 -7.84
C ILE A 354 27.43 -23.04 -7.52
N ILE A 355 28.15 -24.13 -7.81
CA ILE A 355 27.74 -25.49 -7.42
C ILE A 355 28.15 -25.71 -5.96
N GLY A 356 27.24 -25.37 -5.05
CA GLY A 356 27.24 -25.64 -3.61
C GLY A 356 28.59 -25.92 -2.93
N GLU A 357 29.09 -24.94 -2.17
CA GLU A 357 29.99 -25.25 -1.07
C GLU A 357 29.28 -26.20 -0.09
N ARG A 358 29.95 -27.29 0.27
CA ARG A 358 29.47 -28.25 1.28
C ARG A 358 29.11 -27.47 2.54
N LYS A 359 27.85 -27.62 2.97
CA LYS A 359 27.31 -27.12 4.23
C LYS A 359 28.39 -27.12 5.32
N GLY A 360 28.83 -25.93 5.73
CA GLY A 360 29.59 -25.75 6.95
C GLY A 360 28.88 -26.52 8.07
N GLN A 361 29.67 -27.29 8.81
CA GLN A 361 29.23 -28.15 9.90
C GLN A 361 28.19 -27.42 10.76
N SER A 362 27.06 -28.08 11.01
CA SER A 362 26.07 -27.68 11.99
C SER A 362 26.77 -27.44 13.32
N GLN A 363 27.09 -26.18 13.63
CA GLN A 363 27.47 -25.80 14.98
C GLN A 363 26.32 -26.24 15.89
N GLY A 364 26.66 -26.96 16.96
CA GLY A 364 25.75 -27.77 17.76
C GLY A 364 24.38 -27.14 17.94
N GLN A 365 23.34 -27.90 17.64
CA GLN A 365 21.95 -27.51 17.85
C GLN A 365 21.75 -27.17 19.32
N ARG A 366 21.94 -25.90 19.68
CA ARG A 366 21.30 -25.34 20.88
C ARG A 366 19.81 -25.53 20.66
N GLN A 367 19.14 -26.10 21.66
CA GLN A 367 17.69 -26.26 21.65
C GLN A 367 17.06 -24.91 21.34
N LEU A 368 16.33 -24.82 20.22
CA LEU A 368 15.61 -23.61 19.86
C LEU A 368 14.45 -23.45 20.84
N VAL A 369 14.36 -22.27 21.46
CA VAL A 369 13.24 -21.88 22.31
C VAL A 369 12.41 -20.88 21.53
N PHE A 370 11.10 -21.05 21.56
CA PHE A 370 10.14 -20.20 20.86
C PHE A 370 9.14 -19.62 21.85
N TYR A 371 9.03 -18.30 21.90
CA TYR A 371 8.08 -17.59 22.77
C TYR A 371 6.70 -17.43 22.14
N ASP A 372 6.61 -17.55 20.82
CA ASP A 372 5.33 -17.53 20.11
C ASP A 372 4.54 -18.84 20.24
N ASP A 373 5.00 -19.78 21.09
CA ASP A 373 4.28 -21.00 21.48
C ASP A 373 3.60 -20.90 22.86
N ASP A 374 4.02 -19.96 23.73
CA ASP A 374 3.53 -19.84 25.13
C ASP A 374 2.27 -18.94 25.29
N GLY A 375 1.56 -18.69 24.19
CA GLY A 375 0.33 -17.90 24.17
C GLY A 375 0.56 -16.38 24.10
N MET A 376 -0.48 -15.68 23.62
CA MET A 376 -0.50 -14.30 23.12
C MET A 376 0.01 -13.19 24.08
N LYS A 377 0.33 -13.50 25.35
CA LYS A 377 0.61 -12.49 26.38
C LYS A 377 1.87 -11.66 26.15
N THR A 378 2.82 -12.14 25.34
CA THR A 378 4.09 -11.46 25.05
C THR A 378 4.41 -11.40 23.55
N TYR A 379 3.51 -11.85 22.68
CA TYR A 379 3.74 -11.88 21.25
C TYR A 379 3.60 -10.49 20.63
N VAL A 380 4.71 -9.93 20.18
CA VAL A 380 4.76 -8.69 19.39
C VAL A 380 5.15 -9.05 17.97
N PRO A 381 4.31 -8.79 16.94
CA PRO A 381 4.67 -9.02 15.55
C PRO A 381 6.01 -8.35 15.21
N ILE A 382 6.84 -9.05 14.45
CA ILE A 382 8.14 -8.54 13.99
C ILE A 382 8.20 -8.60 12.47
N PRO A 383 8.93 -7.68 11.81
CA PRO A 383 9.11 -7.73 10.38
C PRO A 383 9.78 -9.06 9.96
N PRO A 384 9.43 -9.60 8.79
CA PRO A 384 10.08 -10.78 8.27
C PRO A 384 11.59 -10.58 8.11
N CYS A 385 12.40 -11.53 8.56
CA CYS A 385 13.85 -11.40 8.47
C CYS A 385 14.36 -11.44 7.01
N GLY A 386 15.44 -10.71 6.74
CA GLY A 386 16.16 -10.76 5.47
C GLY A 386 17.64 -10.40 5.65
N HIS A 387 18.49 -11.41 5.75
CA HIS A 387 19.93 -11.27 6.00
C HIS A 387 20.69 -12.40 5.29
N PRO A 388 22.00 -12.23 5.00
CA PRO A 388 22.84 -13.34 4.56
C PRO A 388 23.03 -14.36 5.69
N GLY A 389 23.23 -15.63 5.32
CA GLY A 389 23.52 -16.70 6.27
C GLY A 389 22.30 -17.29 7.01
N PRO A 390 22.51 -18.23 7.94
CA PRO A 390 21.46 -18.88 8.72
C PRO A 390 20.81 -17.92 9.72
N CYS A 391 19.57 -18.20 10.17
CA CYS A 391 18.89 -17.38 11.19
C CYS A 391 19.41 -17.69 12.60
N ASP A 392 20.43 -16.95 13.02
CA ASP A 392 21.11 -17.10 14.30
C ASP A 392 21.51 -15.74 14.90
N ALA A 393 22.26 -15.75 16.00
CA ALA A 393 22.80 -14.52 16.61
C ALA A 393 23.84 -13.82 15.72
N ASN A 394 24.64 -14.59 14.96
CA ASN A 394 25.75 -14.04 14.16
C ASN A 394 25.24 -13.22 12.98
N SER A 395 24.10 -13.62 12.41
CA SER A 395 23.39 -12.91 11.36
C SER A 395 22.52 -11.77 11.89
N ASN A 396 22.49 -11.53 13.21
CA ASN A 396 21.63 -10.54 13.87
C ASN A 396 20.15 -10.71 13.49
N CYS A 397 19.69 -11.97 13.40
CA CYS A 397 18.34 -12.28 12.97
C CYS A 397 17.31 -11.85 14.03
N GLN A 398 16.41 -10.93 13.70
CA GLN A 398 15.36 -10.50 14.66
C GLN A 398 14.46 -11.65 15.12
N CYS A 399 14.12 -12.59 14.22
CA CYS A 399 13.37 -13.78 14.60
C CYS A 399 14.13 -14.64 15.62
N TYR A 400 15.45 -14.68 15.56
CA TYR A 400 16.29 -15.35 16.56
C TYR A 400 16.24 -14.62 17.91
N HIS A 401 16.51 -13.31 17.92
CA HIS A 401 16.59 -12.51 19.15
C HIS A 401 15.26 -12.43 19.90
N LYS A 402 14.14 -12.44 19.18
CA LYS A 402 12.80 -12.44 19.77
C LYS A 402 12.27 -13.83 20.09
N SER A 403 13.05 -14.88 19.82
CA SER A 403 12.62 -16.27 19.97
C SER A 403 11.32 -16.55 19.21
N HIS A 404 11.16 -15.97 18.00
CA HIS A 404 9.99 -16.19 17.15
C HIS A 404 10.33 -17.18 16.03
N HIS A 405 9.32 -17.91 15.57
CA HIS A 405 9.44 -18.67 14.34
C HIS A 405 9.64 -17.75 13.13
N CYS A 406 10.49 -18.16 12.19
CA CYS A 406 10.56 -17.54 10.87
C CYS A 406 9.24 -17.79 10.13
N GLN A 407 8.59 -16.71 9.72
CA GLN A 407 7.33 -16.77 8.98
C GLN A 407 7.55 -16.99 7.49
N ARG A 408 6.47 -17.27 6.74
CA ARG A 408 6.49 -17.41 5.28
C ARG A 408 7.26 -16.28 4.60
N ASN A 409 6.93 -15.04 4.94
CA ASN A 409 7.47 -13.84 4.30
C ASN A 409 8.93 -13.54 4.64
N CYS A 410 9.55 -14.33 5.53
CA CYS A 410 10.99 -14.23 5.79
C CYS A 410 11.77 -14.66 4.53
N ARG A 411 12.93 -14.05 4.31
CA ARG A 411 13.82 -14.34 3.17
C ARG A 411 14.94 -15.32 3.51
N CYS A 412 14.89 -15.94 4.68
CA CYS A 412 15.78 -17.05 5.02
C CYS A 412 15.45 -18.30 4.18
N GLY A 413 16.40 -19.23 4.04
CA GLY A 413 16.19 -20.45 3.25
C GLY A 413 14.98 -21.27 3.70
N LEU A 414 14.39 -22.05 2.78
CA LEU A 414 13.23 -22.90 3.07
C LEU A 414 13.54 -24.00 4.10
N THR A 415 14.81 -24.41 4.20
CA THR A 415 15.29 -25.37 5.20
C THR A 415 15.74 -24.70 6.50
N CYS A 416 15.36 -23.45 6.75
CA CYS A 416 15.70 -22.76 7.98
C CYS A 416 15.05 -23.48 9.18
N PRO A 417 15.83 -23.91 10.19
CA PRO A 417 15.30 -24.67 11.33
C PRO A 417 14.37 -23.85 12.24
N ARG A 418 14.30 -22.53 12.05
CA ARG A 418 13.35 -21.66 12.76
C ARG A 418 12.00 -21.52 12.04
N ARG A 419 11.86 -22.01 10.80
CA ARG A 419 10.56 -22.02 10.11
C ARG A 419 9.64 -23.08 10.73
N ARG A 420 8.34 -22.80 10.80
CA ARG A 420 7.35 -23.82 11.18
C ARG A 420 7.16 -24.82 10.05
N GLU A 421 6.93 -26.08 10.42
CA GLU A 421 6.66 -27.18 9.49
C GLU A 421 5.16 -27.46 9.29
N GLY A 422 4.29 -26.89 10.14
CA GLY A 422 2.85 -27.19 10.16
C GLY A 422 2.50 -28.43 11.01
N CYS A 423 1.23 -28.83 11.02
CA CYS A 423 0.78 -30.05 11.71
C CYS A 423 0.71 -31.25 10.76
N GLY A 424 1.03 -32.44 11.29
CA GLY A 424 0.90 -33.72 10.59
C GLY A 424 -0.46 -34.42 10.77
N CYS A 425 -1.49 -33.70 11.23
CA CYS A 425 -2.80 -34.29 11.52
C CYS A 425 -3.48 -34.86 10.26
N THR A 426 -4.16 -36.00 10.39
CA THR A 426 -4.88 -36.69 9.30
C THR A 426 -6.26 -37.19 9.76
N HIS A 427 -7.19 -37.27 8.81
CA HIS A 427 -8.58 -37.74 9.01
C HIS A 427 -8.73 -39.18 9.52
N GLU A 428 -7.66 -39.96 9.53
CA GLU A 428 -7.67 -41.37 9.95
C GLU A 428 -7.99 -41.56 11.45
N LYS A 429 -7.98 -40.47 12.25
CA LYS A 429 -8.23 -40.51 13.69
C LYS A 429 -9.26 -39.47 14.15
N LYS A 430 -10.54 -39.82 13.97
CA LYS A 430 -11.75 -39.27 14.64
C LYS A 430 -12.19 -37.84 14.30
N THR A 431 -13.50 -37.64 14.46
CA THR A 431 -14.24 -36.36 14.48
C THR A 431 -13.58 -35.32 15.38
N GLY A 432 -13.32 -34.12 14.86
CA GLY A 432 -12.65 -33.02 15.57
C GLY A 432 -11.16 -32.89 15.25
N LEU A 433 -10.82 -32.85 13.96
CA LEU A 433 -9.44 -32.68 13.49
C LEU A 433 -8.85 -31.35 14.01
N CYS A 434 -7.61 -31.36 14.49
CA CYS A 434 -6.94 -30.16 14.99
C CYS A 434 -7.73 -29.39 16.07
N SER A 435 -8.43 -30.10 16.97
CA SER A 435 -9.20 -29.50 18.08
C SER A 435 -8.54 -29.64 19.45
N ASN A 436 -7.43 -30.40 19.55
CA ASN A 436 -6.80 -30.76 20.82
C ASN A 436 -5.28 -30.51 20.77
N GLU A 437 -4.77 -29.79 21.77
CA GLU A 437 -3.35 -29.51 21.99
C GLU A 437 -2.49 -30.78 22.05
N LYS A 438 -3.04 -31.91 22.51
CA LYS A 438 -2.30 -33.18 22.60
C LYS A 438 -2.04 -33.84 21.25
N THR A 439 -2.84 -33.52 20.24
CA THR A 439 -2.79 -34.19 18.93
C THR A 439 -2.38 -33.27 17.78
N CYS A 440 -2.47 -31.95 17.96
CA CYS A 440 -2.13 -30.96 16.96
C CYS A 440 -1.08 -29.98 17.49
N THR A 441 0.08 -29.94 16.84
CA THR A 441 1.16 -29.01 17.15
C THR A 441 0.78 -27.55 16.95
N CYS A 442 -0.15 -27.23 16.03
CA CYS A 442 -0.66 -25.87 15.86
C CYS A 442 -1.46 -25.42 17.09
N VAL A 443 -2.43 -26.23 17.53
CA VAL A 443 -3.25 -25.92 18.70
C VAL A 443 -2.40 -25.87 19.97
N ALA A 444 -1.46 -26.81 20.12
CA ALA A 444 -0.51 -26.82 21.23
C ALA A 444 0.29 -25.52 21.35
N GLY A 445 0.62 -24.90 20.21
CA GLY A 445 1.28 -23.60 20.15
C GLY A 445 0.33 -22.41 20.14
N GLY A 446 -0.94 -22.58 20.52
CA GLY A 446 -1.93 -21.50 20.59
C GLY A 446 -2.23 -20.86 19.23
N ARG A 447 -2.17 -21.63 18.15
CA ARG A 447 -2.28 -21.14 16.76
C ARG A 447 -3.32 -21.88 15.94
N GLU A 448 -3.88 -21.16 14.98
CA GLU A 448 -4.62 -21.73 13.87
C GLU A 448 -3.67 -22.51 12.93
N CYS A 449 -4.23 -23.48 12.20
CA CYS A 449 -3.49 -24.23 11.20
C CYS A 449 -3.22 -23.36 9.96
N ASP A 450 -1.99 -23.40 9.46
CA ASP A 450 -1.57 -22.68 8.25
C ASP A 450 -1.96 -23.49 6.99
N PRO A 451 -2.75 -22.95 6.05
CA PRO A 451 -3.24 -23.69 4.88
C PRO A 451 -2.14 -24.13 3.91
N GLU A 452 -0.93 -23.57 3.98
CA GLU A 452 0.18 -23.99 3.12
C GLU A 452 1.13 -25.00 3.76
N LEU A 453 1.19 -25.03 5.10
CA LEU A 453 2.02 -25.98 5.83
C LEU A 453 1.20 -27.21 6.26
N CYS A 454 -0.03 -26.98 6.72
CA CYS A 454 -0.91 -28.01 7.26
C CYS A 454 -1.71 -28.70 6.14
N LEU A 455 -1.01 -29.30 5.19
CA LEU A 455 -1.58 -29.83 3.94
C LEU A 455 -2.48 -31.05 4.10
N ARG A 456 -2.41 -31.74 5.25
CA ARG A 456 -3.12 -33.01 5.50
C ARG A 456 -4.34 -32.85 6.41
N CYS A 457 -4.49 -31.70 7.06
CA CYS A 457 -5.69 -31.37 7.82
C CYS A 457 -6.67 -30.54 6.98
N ASP A 458 -7.77 -30.08 7.59
CA ASP A 458 -8.82 -29.32 6.92
C ASP A 458 -8.49 -27.85 6.69
N ALA A 459 -7.28 -27.39 7.05
CA ALA A 459 -6.88 -26.00 6.90
C ALA A 459 -6.81 -25.56 5.43
N ARG A 460 -6.34 -26.44 4.54
CA ARG A 460 -6.20 -26.13 3.11
C ARG A 460 -7.48 -26.42 2.33
N TYR A 461 -8.09 -27.57 2.61
CA TYR A 461 -9.26 -28.07 1.90
C TYR A 461 -10.23 -28.66 2.90
N VAL A 462 -11.50 -28.24 2.81
CA VAL A 462 -12.57 -28.93 3.51
C VAL A 462 -12.83 -30.22 2.77
N PHE A 463 -12.40 -31.37 3.32
CA PHE A 463 -12.83 -32.65 2.79
C PHE A 463 -14.32 -32.80 3.13
N PRO A 464 -15.23 -32.96 2.14
CA PRO A 464 -16.63 -33.19 2.44
C PRO A 464 -16.74 -34.41 3.33
N SER A 465 -17.31 -34.22 4.53
CA SER A 465 -17.59 -35.32 5.45
C SER A 465 -18.42 -36.37 4.71
N LEU A 466 -17.83 -37.54 4.50
CA LEU A 466 -18.46 -38.66 3.79
C LEU A 466 -19.65 -39.21 4.58
N SER A 467 -20.80 -38.54 4.50
CA SER A 467 -22.08 -39.20 4.74
C SER A 467 -22.40 -40.04 3.50
N GLY A 468 -22.30 -41.37 3.63
CA GLY A 468 -23.04 -42.37 2.84
C GLY A 468 -23.00 -42.28 1.30
N GLU A 469 -22.34 -43.26 0.68
CA GLU A 469 -22.70 -43.86 -0.63
C GLU A 469 -22.37 -43.18 -1.97
N SER A 470 -21.80 -41.98 -2.08
CA SER A 470 -21.46 -41.42 -3.41
C SER A 470 -19.97 -41.42 -3.83
N VAL A 471 -19.04 -41.91 -2.99
CA VAL A 471 -17.58 -41.79 -3.26
C VAL A 471 -16.96 -43.09 -3.76
N LYS A 472 -17.53 -43.65 -4.83
CA LYS A 472 -16.81 -44.64 -5.67
C LYS A 472 -16.42 -44.11 -7.05
N HIS A 473 -16.90 -42.93 -7.45
CA HIS A 473 -16.57 -42.33 -8.77
C HIS A 473 -15.56 -41.18 -8.71
N TRP A 474 -15.41 -40.48 -7.58
CA TRP A 474 -14.52 -39.31 -7.50
C TRP A 474 -13.05 -39.64 -7.20
N THR A 475 -12.76 -40.82 -6.65
CA THR A 475 -11.39 -41.21 -6.26
C THR A 475 -10.49 -41.63 -7.43
N ARG A 476 -11.04 -41.85 -8.63
CA ARG A 476 -10.24 -42.15 -9.84
C ARG A 476 -10.03 -40.96 -10.78
N GLY A 477 -10.95 -39.98 -10.81
CA GLY A 477 -10.84 -38.84 -11.72
C GLY A 477 -9.85 -37.78 -11.28
N VAL A 478 -9.87 -37.40 -9.99
CA VAL A 478 -9.09 -36.26 -9.49
C VAL A 478 -7.61 -36.61 -9.27
N PHE A 479 -7.31 -37.86 -8.88
CA PHE A 479 -5.92 -38.33 -8.77
C PHE A 479 -5.22 -38.46 -10.14
N SER A 480 -5.97 -38.66 -11.22
CA SER A 480 -5.42 -38.71 -12.58
C SER A 480 -5.11 -37.33 -13.15
N MET A 481 -5.86 -36.29 -12.77
CA MET A 481 -5.63 -34.93 -13.27
C MET A 481 -4.42 -34.27 -12.59
N ILE A 482 -4.19 -34.54 -11.31
CA ILE A 482 -3.08 -33.92 -10.55
C ILE A 482 -1.71 -34.52 -10.92
N MET A 483 -1.65 -35.73 -11.48
CA MET A 483 -0.40 -36.32 -11.99
C MET A 483 -0.14 -36.07 -13.47
N ALA A 484 -1.06 -35.42 -14.19
CA ALA A 484 -0.92 -35.14 -15.62
C ALA A 484 -0.36 -33.74 -15.95
N GLU A 485 -0.24 -32.86 -14.94
CA GLU A 485 0.34 -31.51 -15.07
C GLU A 485 1.60 -31.32 -14.20
N ALA A 486 2.38 -32.38 -13.98
CA ALA A 486 3.71 -32.32 -13.34
C ALA A 486 4.81 -32.81 -14.27
#